data_AF-A0A1X6YIW2-F1
#
_entry.id   AF-A0A1X6YIW2-F1
#
_cell.length_a   1.000
_cell.length_b   1.000
_cell.length_c   1.000
_cell.angle_alpha   90.00
_cell.angle_beta   90.00
_cell.angle_gamma   90.00
#
_symmetry.space_group_name_H-M   'P 1'
#
loop_
_entity.id
_entity.type
_entity.pdbx_description
1 polymer ?
#
loop_
_entity_poly.entity_id
_entity_poly.type
_entity_poly.pdbx_seq_one_letter_code
_entity_poly.pdbx_strand_id
1 'polypeptide(L)' 'MLEILINNLGRMLTKEEVADKLYSFDESPSMNAVEQIVTRLRHKLHETPLVIKTPGGLGYMAYVADDE' A
#
# COMPACT_ATOMS: atom_id res chain seq x y z
N MET A 1 -2.04 -4.20 5.98
CA MET A 1 -1.63 -3.46 4.76
C MET A 1 -0.42 -4.06 4.05
N LEU A 2 0.72 -4.30 4.70
CA LEU A 2 1.88 -4.92 4.03
C LEU A 2 1.51 -6.26 3.37
N GLU A 3 0.80 -7.13 4.10
CA GLU A 3 0.28 -8.39 3.56
C GLU A 3 -0.62 -8.18 2.32
N ILE A 4 -1.51 -7.17 2.34
CA ILE A 4 -2.36 -6.82 1.20
C ILE A 4 -1.51 -6.51 -0.03
N LEU A 5 -0.44 -5.73 0.14
CA LEU A 5 0.47 -5.34 -0.95
C LEU A 5 1.29 -6.52 -1.47
N ILE A 6 1.81 -7.37 -0.58
CA ILE A 6 2.59 -8.57 -0.96
C ILE A 6 1.72 -9.57 -1.72
N ASN A 7 0.49 -9.80 -1.27
CA ASN A 7 -0.46 -10.68 -1.96
C ASN A 7 -0.92 -10.13 -3.32
N ASN A 8 -0.57 -8.89 -3.67
CA ASN A 8 -0.95 -8.22 -4.91
C ASN A 8 0.26 -7.54 -5.59
N LEU A 9 1.46 -8.14 -5.50
CA LEU A 9 2.65 -7.60 -6.17
C LEU A 9 2.42 -7.43 -7.68
N GLY A 10 2.85 -6.29 -8.21
CA GLY A 10 2.67 -5.91 -9.61
C GLY A 10 1.23 -5.50 -9.99
N ARG A 11 0.25 -5.69 -9.11
CA ARG A 11 -1.15 -5.28 -9.34
C ARG A 11 -1.41 -3.90 -8.75
N MET A 12 -2.16 -3.08 -9.49
CA MET A 12 -2.69 -1.82 -8.98
C MET A 12 -3.89 -2.10 -8.07
N LEU A 13 -3.83 -1.61 -6.83
CA LEU A 13 -4.96 -1.58 -5.91
C LEU A 13 -5.47 -0.15 -5.80
N THR A 14 -6.77 0.07 -6.01
CA THR A 14 -7.35 1.40 -5.77
C THR A 14 -7.31 1.75 -4.29
N LYS A 15 -7.48 3.03 -3.98
CA LYS A 15 -7.56 3.51 -2.61
C LYS A 15 -8.71 2.84 -1.83
N GLU A 16 -9.84 2.63 -2.50
CA GLU A 16 -11.02 1.94 -1.98
C GLU A 16 -10.75 0.45 -1.75
N GLU A 17 -10.14 -0.26 -2.71
CA GLU A 17 -9.78 -1.68 -2.54
C GLU A 17 -8.86 -1.89 -1.33
N VAL A 18 -7.91 -0.97 -1.10
CA VAL A 18 -7.02 -1.03 0.07
C VAL A 18 -7.79 -0.75 1.36
N ALA A 19 -8.69 0.23 1.37
CA ALA A 19 -9.51 0.53 2.54
C ALA A 19 -10.42 -0.64 2.92
N ASP A 20 -11.13 -1.22 1.94
CA ASP A 20 -12.04 -2.35 2.13
C ASP A 20 -11.31 -3.60 2.64
N LYS A 21 -10.08 -3.83 2.18
CA LYS A 21 -9.24 -4.96 2.64
C LYS A 21 -8.61 -4.71 4.01
N LEU A 22 -8.38 -3.46 4.38
CA LEU A 22 -7.70 -3.09 5.63
C LEU A 22 -8.67 -3.04 6.82
N TYR A 23 -9.94 -2.74 6.56
CA TYR A 23 -10.94 -2.50 7.59
C TYR A 23 -12.14 -3.42 7.40
N SER A 24 -12.49 -4.16 8.46
CA SER A 24 -13.68 -4.99 8.50
C SER A 24 -14.74 -4.32 9.37
N PHE A 25 -15.77 -3.80 8.70
CA PHE A 25 -17.14 -3.54 9.17
C PHE A 25 -17.48 -2.81 10.49
N ASP A 26 -16.56 -2.22 11.25
CA ASP A 26 -16.96 -1.34 12.38
C ASP A 26 -16.08 -0.10 12.62
N GLU A 27 -14.97 0.02 11.91
CA GLU A 27 -14.25 1.29 11.77
C GLU A 27 -14.08 1.55 10.28
N SER A 28 -14.49 2.73 9.82
CA SER A 28 -14.09 3.26 8.52
C SER A 28 -13.03 4.31 8.73
N PRO A 29 -11.74 3.96 8.84
CA PRO A 29 -10.70 4.96 8.86
C PRO A 29 -10.75 5.77 7.59
N SER A 30 -10.58 7.07 7.78
CA SER A 30 -10.52 8.00 6.67
C SER A 30 -9.43 7.59 5.68
N MET A 31 -9.60 7.98 4.42
CA MET A 31 -8.58 7.78 3.39
C MET A 31 -7.20 8.31 3.81
N ASN A 32 -7.19 9.37 4.63
CA ASN A 32 -5.99 9.93 5.25
C ASN A 32 -5.26 8.93 6.17
N ALA A 33 -5.98 8.06 6.87
CA ALA A 33 -5.37 7.00 7.69
C ALA A 33 -4.62 5.99 6.82
N VAL A 34 -5.18 5.59 5.67
CA VAL A 34 -4.49 4.72 4.71
C VAL A 34 -3.20 5.38 4.21
N GLU A 35 -3.27 6.66 3.83
CA GLU A 35 -2.10 7.43 3.37
C GLU A 35 -1.01 7.56 4.44
N GLN A 36 -1.39 7.76 5.70
CA GLN A 36 -0.48 7.76 6.85
C GLN A 36 0.20 6.40 7.04
N ILE A 37 -0.54 5.29 6.94
CA ILE A 37 0.03 3.94 7.04
C ILE A 37 1.00 3.69 5.88
N VAL A 38 0.67 4.10 4.64
CA VAL A 38 1.56 3.96 3.48
C VAL A 38 2.84 4.77 3.67
N THR A 39 2.73 6.00 4.17
CA THR A 39 3.89 6.85 4.46
C THR A 39 4.82 6.19 5.48
N ARG A 40 4.26 5.69 6.59
CA ARG A 40 5.03 4.97 7.62
C ARG A 40 5.63 3.68 7.08
N LEU A 41 4.90 2.94 6.25
CA LEU A 41 5.37 1.68 5.68
C LEU A 41 6.54 1.93 4.72
N ARG A 42 6.46 2.94 3.85
CA ARG A 42 7.58 3.34 2.98
C ARG A 42 8.84 3.65 3.79
N HIS A 43 8.70 4.42 4.87
CA HIS A 43 9.84 4.71 5.74
C HIS A 43 10.43 3.45 6.36
N LYS A 44 9.61 2.46 6.73
CA LYS A 44 10.10 1.18 7.27
C LYS A 44 10.76 0.27 6.22
N LEU A 45 10.38 0.41 4.95
CA LEU A 45 10.86 -0.42 3.85
C LEU A 45 12.03 0.19 3.07
N HIS A 46 12.53 1.37 3.47
CA HIS A 46 13.53 2.11 2.71
C HIS A 46 14.85 1.35 2.45
N GLU A 47 15.23 0.40 3.32
CA GLU A 47 16.42 -0.45 3.17
C GLU A 47 16.09 -1.85 2.61
N THR A 48 14.89 -2.02 2.05
CA THR A 48 14.43 -3.28 1.47
C THR A 48 14.18 -3.10 -0.03
N PRO A 49 14.27 -4.17 -0.83
CA PRO A 49 13.96 -4.09 -2.26
C PRO A 49 12.45 -3.91 -2.54
N LEU A 50 11.59 -3.94 -1.52
CA LEU A 50 10.15 -3.76 -1.70
C LEU A 50 9.79 -2.28 -1.86
N VAL A 51 9.32 -1.90 -3.04
CA VAL A 51 8.94 -0.53 -3.39
C VAL A 51 7.43 -0.39 -3.49
N ILE A 52 6.89 0.70 -2.92
CA ILE A 52 5.46 1.06 -3.02
C ILE A 52 5.30 2.35 -3.83
N LYS A 53 4.66 2.26 -5.00
CA LYS A 53 4.30 3.40 -5.86
C LYS A 53 2.84 3.84 -5.65
N THR A 54 2.58 5.13 -5.89
CA THR A 54 1.23 5.71 -5.94
C THR A 54 1.04 6.41 -7.29
N PRO A 55 0.77 5.67 -8.38
CA PRO A 55 0.65 6.25 -9.71
C PRO A 55 -0.54 7.22 -9.78
N GLY A 56 -0.26 8.50 -10.07
CA GLY A 56 -1.29 9.52 -10.28
C GLY A 56 -2.28 9.73 -9.13
N GLY A 57 -1.94 9.29 -7.90
CA GLY A 57 -2.87 9.38 -6.77
C GLY A 57 -4.05 8.39 -6.81
N LEU A 58 -4.10 7.46 -7.77
CA LEU A 58 -5.24 6.56 -8.00
C LEU A 58 -5.29 5.36 -7.04
N GLY A 59 -4.15 5.03 -6.44
CA GLY A 59 -4.03 3.83 -5.64
C GLY A 59 -2.59 3.48 -5.31
N TYR A 60 -2.36 2.22 -4.99
CA TYR A 60 -1.08 1.72 -4.54
C TYR A 60 -0.68 0.47 -5.33
N MET A 61 0.61 0.38 -5.65
CA MET A 61 1.20 -0.80 -6.28
C MET A 61 2.52 -1.09 -5.59
N ALA A 62 2.74 -2.36 -5.25
CA ALA A 62 4.02 -2.82 -4.72
C ALA A 62 4.72 -3.72 -5.73
N TYR A 63 6.05 -3.63 -5.76
CA TYR A 63 6.91 -4.51 -6.55
C TYR A 63 8.25 -4.66 -5.84
N VAL A 64 8.96 -5.73 -6.15
CA VAL A 64 10.35 -5.91 -5.73
C VAL A 64 11.22 -5.27 -6.80
N ALA A 65 12.04 -4.29 -6.43
CA ALA A 65 13.07 -3.78 -7.31
C ALA A 65 14.14 -4.87 -7.46
N ASP A 66 14.56 -5.15 -8.68
CA ASP A 66 15.73 -5.98 -8.93
C ASP A 66 16.98 -5.17 -8.51
N ASP A 67 17.92 -5.85 -7.82
CA ASP A 67 19.27 -5.33 -7.60
C ASP A 67 20.01 -5.35 -8.96
N GLU A 68 19.89 -4.28 -9.76
CA GLU A 68 20.83 -3.98 -10.86
C GLU A 68 21.97 -3.08 -10.38
#